data_AF-A0A2S1J9B5-F1
#
_entry.id   AF-A0A2S1J9B5-F1
#
_cell.length_a   1.000
_cell.length_b   1.000
_cell.length_c   1.000
_cell.angle_alpha   90.00
_cell.angle_beta   90.00
_cell.angle_gamma   90.00
#
_symmetry.space_group_name_H-M   'P 1'
#
loop_
_entity.id
_entity.type
_entity.pdbx_description
1 polymer ?
#
loop_
_entity_poly.entity_id
_entity_poly.type
_entity_poly.pdbx_seq_one_letter_code
_entity_poly.pdbx_strand_id
1 'polypeptide(L)'
;MNRMIPAGCLAVLLLGGCHATPHKPDYGAASDVARTRHAQYQLWEHGALSGQTHAVTSQPALTANSGRLSFDWDGDAIELLDSLARARGLQFGYNGVRLPLPLTLHVRDMTFENTLRLIQAQTAWRATLTQYPGVLWLDFMPVRKNHKE
;
A
#
# COMPACT_ATOMS: atom_id res chain seq x y z
N MET A 1 40.71 -20.98 46.12
CA MET A 1 40.23 -22.38 46.27
C MET A 1 39.11 -22.43 47.28
N ASN A 2 38.12 -23.27 46.98
CA ASN A 2 37.07 -23.84 47.83
C ASN A 2 35.80 -23.02 48.17
N ARG A 3 34.75 -23.40 47.42
CA ARG A 3 33.32 -23.39 47.74
C ARG A 3 33.01 -24.00 49.11
N MET A 4 31.90 -23.58 49.73
CA MET A 4 30.88 -24.49 50.30
C MET A 4 29.55 -23.74 50.50
N ILE A 5 28.48 -24.32 49.92
CA ILE A 5 27.04 -24.06 50.10
C ILE A 5 26.58 -25.07 51.18
N PRO A 6 25.63 -24.78 52.12
CA PRO A 6 24.25 -25.26 51.92
C PRO A 6 23.10 -24.53 52.66
N ALA A 7 21.89 -24.75 52.09
CA ALA A 7 20.60 -25.00 52.73
C ALA A 7 19.75 -23.87 53.36
N GLY A 8 18.48 -23.81 52.92
CA GLY A 8 17.39 -23.05 53.53
C GLY A 8 16.50 -22.38 52.48
N CYS A 9 15.89 -23.12 51.53
CA CYS A 9 14.55 -23.70 51.66
C CYS A 9 13.46 -22.71 52.13
N LEU A 10 12.47 -22.52 51.24
CA LEU A 10 11.10 -22.02 51.48
C LEU A 10 10.89 -20.51 51.75
N ALA A 11 10.66 -19.76 50.67
CA ALA A 11 9.66 -18.69 50.64
C ALA A 11 8.81 -18.89 49.38
N VAL A 12 7.80 -19.76 49.49
CA VAL A 12 6.37 -19.37 49.52
C VAL A 12 5.88 -18.85 48.16
N LEU A 13 5.37 -19.83 47.41
CA LEU A 13 4.40 -19.71 46.33
C LEU A 13 3.20 -18.84 46.76
N LEU A 14 3.14 -17.59 46.32
CA LEU A 14 1.90 -16.79 46.34
C LEU A 14 1.80 -15.84 45.13
N LEU A 15 2.00 -16.38 43.92
CA LEU A 15 1.57 -15.74 42.68
C LEU A 15 0.53 -16.64 41.98
N GLY A 16 -0.51 -16.99 42.72
CA GLY A 16 -1.75 -17.50 42.16
C GLY A 16 -2.55 -16.33 41.57
N GLY A 17 -2.12 -15.79 40.43
CA GLY A 17 -2.99 -14.93 39.64
C GLY A 17 -4.17 -15.76 39.15
N CYS A 18 -5.37 -15.52 39.68
CA CYS A 18 -6.61 -16.02 39.10
C CYS A 18 -6.77 -15.42 37.71
N HIS A 19 -6.26 -16.08 36.68
CA HIS A 19 -6.62 -15.79 35.29
C HIS A 19 -8.06 -16.28 35.09
N ALA A 20 -9.02 -15.42 35.42
CA ALA A 20 -10.41 -15.61 34.98
C ALA A 20 -10.38 -15.57 33.45
N THR A 21 -10.69 -16.70 32.81
CA THR A 21 -10.90 -16.71 31.36
C THR A 21 -12.07 -15.77 31.08
N PRO A 22 -11.90 -14.75 30.21
CA PRO A 22 -13.01 -13.88 29.86
C PRO A 22 -14.07 -14.76 29.21
N HIS A 23 -15.20 -14.91 29.91
CA HIS A 23 -16.39 -15.53 29.36
C HIS A 23 -16.79 -14.72 28.13
N LYS A 24 -16.60 -15.27 26.93
CA LYS A 24 -17.17 -14.72 25.69
C LYS A 24 -18.66 -14.95 25.79
N PRO A 25 -19.47 -13.92 26.06
CA PRO A 25 -20.89 -14.13 26.17
C PRO A 25 -21.40 -14.23 24.73
N ASP A 26 -22.24 -15.23 24.46
CA ASP A 26 -22.75 -15.55 23.12
C ASP A 26 -23.87 -14.57 22.76
N TYR A 27 -23.49 -13.44 22.19
CA TYR A 27 -24.43 -12.48 21.63
C TYR A 27 -24.44 -12.76 20.13
N GLY A 28 -25.41 -13.55 19.66
CA GLY A 28 -25.46 -14.06 18.28
C GLY A 28 -25.12 -13.05 17.16
N ALA A 29 -24.89 -13.55 15.94
CA ALA A 29 -24.21 -12.84 14.84
C ALA A 29 -24.55 -11.34 14.62
N ALA A 30 -25.80 -10.90 14.81
CA ALA A 30 -26.18 -9.50 14.68
C ALA A 30 -25.52 -8.59 15.75
N SER A 31 -25.42 -9.06 16.99
CA SER A 31 -24.78 -8.33 18.09
C SER A 31 -23.25 -8.34 18.01
N ASP A 32 -22.64 -9.38 17.47
CA ASP A 32 -21.19 -9.40 17.19
C ASP A 32 -20.79 -8.39 16.11
N VAL A 33 -21.62 -8.26 15.06
CA VAL A 33 -21.41 -7.23 14.02
C VAL A 33 -21.56 -5.83 14.61
N ALA A 34 -22.58 -5.60 15.45
CA ALA A 34 -22.79 -4.31 16.10
C ALA A 34 -21.61 -3.93 17.01
N ARG A 35 -21.06 -4.88 17.77
CA ARG A 35 -19.88 -4.66 18.61
C ARG A 35 -18.63 -4.37 17.80
N THR A 36 -18.40 -5.14 16.74
CA THR A 36 -17.23 -4.94 15.88
C THR A 36 -17.27 -3.56 15.22
N ARG A 37 -18.43 -3.16 14.71
CA ARG A 37 -18.67 -1.80 14.18
C ARG A 37 -18.43 -0.72 15.23
N HIS A 38 -18.96 -0.91 16.44
CA HIS A 38 -18.78 0.06 17.52
C HIS A 38 -17.30 0.21 17.93
N ALA A 39 -16.57 -0.90 18.05
CA ALA A 39 -15.14 -0.89 18.32
C ALA A 39 -14.34 -0.20 17.21
N GLN A 40 -14.71 -0.41 15.93
CA GLN A 40 -14.12 0.29 14.80
C GLN A 40 -14.35 1.81 14.88
N TYR A 41 -15.55 2.26 15.22
CA TYR A 41 -15.83 3.68 15.41
C TYR A 41 -15.06 4.28 16.58
N GLN A 42 -14.94 3.58 17.70
CA GLN A 42 -14.13 4.06 18.84
C GLN A 42 -12.66 4.23 18.44
N LEU A 43 -12.10 3.26 17.73
CA LEU A 43 -10.71 3.35 17.27
C LEU A 43 -10.53 4.44 16.20
N TRP A 44 -11.56 4.75 15.42
CA TRP A 44 -11.58 5.88 14.49
C TRP A 44 -11.56 7.23 15.23
N GLU A 45 -12.43 7.39 16.24
CA GLU A 45 -12.46 8.59 17.10
C GLU A 45 -11.13 8.80 17.83
N HIS A 46 -10.46 7.72 18.22
CA HIS A 46 -9.14 7.77 18.85
C HIS A 46 -7.97 7.85 17.85
N GLY A 47 -8.24 7.98 16.54
CA GLY A 47 -7.23 8.08 15.49
C GLY A 47 -6.35 6.84 15.29
N ALA A 48 -6.62 5.76 16.05
CA ALA A 48 -5.88 4.50 16.00
C ALA A 48 -6.14 3.72 14.71
N LEU A 49 -7.35 3.87 14.15
CA LEU A 49 -7.71 3.44 12.80
C LEU A 49 -7.73 4.67 11.88
N SER A 50 -6.54 5.22 11.62
CA SER A 50 -6.36 6.05 10.42
C SER A 50 -6.49 5.08 9.24
N GLY A 51 -7.66 5.05 8.59
CA GLY A 51 -7.81 4.34 7.31
C GLY A 51 -6.61 4.72 6.45
N GLN A 52 -5.91 3.72 5.92
CA GLN A 52 -4.61 3.81 5.27
C GLN A 52 -4.57 4.93 4.23
N THR A 53 -4.44 6.16 4.69
CA THR A 53 -3.99 7.28 3.92
C THR A 53 -2.51 7.02 3.90
N HIS A 54 -2.04 6.44 2.79
CA HIS A 54 -0.63 6.38 2.48
C HIS A 54 -0.09 7.75 2.85
N ALA A 55 0.72 7.79 3.91
CA ALA A 55 1.32 9.04 4.35
C ALA A 55 1.98 9.61 3.10
N VAL A 56 1.47 10.74 2.62
CA VAL A 56 2.15 11.53 1.61
C VAL A 56 3.32 12.16 2.37
N THR A 57 4.30 11.32 2.72
CA THR A 57 5.64 11.77 2.99
C THR A 57 6.00 12.54 1.75
N SER A 58 6.16 13.86 1.88
CA SER A 58 6.65 14.73 0.82
C SER A 58 7.94 14.11 0.30
N GLN A 59 7.83 13.32 -0.76
CA GLN A 59 8.97 12.68 -1.38
C GLN A 59 9.82 13.84 -1.92
N PRO A 60 11.15 13.84 -1.69
CA PRO A 60 12.00 14.83 -2.32
C PRO A 60 11.69 14.83 -3.81
N ALA A 61 11.35 16.01 -4.35
CA ALA A 61 10.93 16.13 -5.74
C ALA A 61 11.98 15.45 -6.63
N LEU A 62 11.53 14.50 -7.45
CA LEU A 62 12.44 13.77 -8.33
C LEU A 62 12.93 14.75 -9.38
N THR A 63 14.18 15.21 -9.28
CA THR A 63 14.71 16.23 -10.20
C THR A 63 15.28 15.62 -11.48
N ALA A 64 15.53 14.31 -11.53
CA ALA A 64 16.21 13.62 -12.64
C ALA A 64 15.64 12.23 -12.95
N ASN A 65 15.89 11.72 -14.17
CA ASN A 65 15.53 10.36 -14.61
C ASN A 65 16.24 9.27 -13.82
N SER A 66 17.42 9.59 -13.28
CA SER A 66 18.19 8.74 -12.38
C SER A 66 17.68 8.76 -10.93
N GLY A 67 16.70 9.61 -10.60
CA GLY A 67 16.09 9.64 -9.28
C GLY A 67 15.52 8.28 -8.90
N ARG A 68 15.81 7.83 -7.67
CA ARG A 68 15.45 6.49 -7.22
C ARG A 68 14.11 6.47 -6.51
N LEU A 69 13.36 5.40 -6.72
CA LEU A 69 12.01 5.18 -6.25
C LEU A 69 11.93 3.86 -5.50
N SER A 70 11.12 3.85 -4.44
CA SER A 70 10.71 2.63 -3.76
C SER A 70 9.25 2.76 -3.35
N PHE A 71 8.41 1.87 -3.85
CA PHE A 71 6.99 1.82 -3.53
C PHE A 71 6.39 0.45 -3.88
N ASP A 72 5.28 0.13 -3.23
CA ASP A 72 4.42 -0.98 -3.59
C ASP A 72 3.11 -0.38 -4.12
N TRP A 73 2.64 -0.89 -5.27
CA TRP A 73 1.42 -0.42 -5.92
C TRP A 73 0.56 -1.60 -6.37
N ASP A 74 -0.74 -1.47 -6.16
CA ASP A 74 -1.76 -2.36 -6.69
C ASP A 74 -2.98 -1.53 -7.09
N GLY A 75 -3.26 -1.42 -8.38
CA GLY A 75 -4.35 -0.58 -8.88
C GLY A 75 -4.25 -0.21 -10.35
N ASP A 76 -4.89 0.90 -10.73
CA ASP A 76 -4.86 1.41 -12.11
C ASP A 76 -3.54 2.14 -12.39
N ALA A 77 -2.91 1.85 -13.53
CA ALA A 77 -1.67 2.49 -13.95
C ALA A 77 -1.82 4.01 -14.13
N ILE A 78 -3.02 4.51 -14.46
CA ILE A 78 -3.28 5.94 -14.61
C ILE A 78 -3.01 6.69 -13.31
N GLU A 79 -3.49 6.15 -12.18
CA GLU A 79 -3.34 6.79 -10.86
C GLU A 79 -1.87 6.79 -10.41
N LEU A 80 -1.17 5.68 -10.68
CA LEU A 80 0.26 5.60 -10.44
C LEU A 80 1.04 6.60 -11.30
N LEU A 81 0.75 6.68 -12.60
CA LEU A 81 1.44 7.58 -13.53
C LEU A 81 1.20 9.05 -13.18
N ASP A 82 -0.01 9.42 -12.78
CA ASP A 82 -0.31 10.76 -12.30
C ASP A 82 0.45 11.09 -11.01
N SER A 83 0.49 10.14 -10.06
CA SER A 83 1.26 10.30 -8.82
C SER A 83 2.77 10.44 -9.09
N LEU A 84 3.32 9.63 -10.00
CA LEU A 84 4.73 9.69 -10.42
C LEU A 84 5.05 11.00 -11.16
N ALA A 85 4.16 11.47 -12.03
CA ALA A 85 4.32 12.74 -12.72
C ALA A 85 4.35 13.90 -11.72
N ARG A 86 3.40 13.93 -10.77
CA ARG A 86 3.35 14.94 -9.70
C ARG A 86 4.60 14.91 -8.81
N ALA A 87 5.07 13.74 -8.40
CA ALA A 87 6.30 13.59 -7.62
C ALA A 87 7.55 14.12 -8.35
N ARG A 88 7.51 14.17 -9.69
CA ARG A 88 8.55 14.70 -10.55
C ARG A 88 8.35 16.15 -10.99
N GLY A 89 7.21 16.75 -10.68
CA GLY A 89 6.82 18.05 -11.22
C GLY A 89 6.52 18.03 -12.72
N LEU A 90 6.16 16.88 -13.28
CA LEU A 90 5.64 16.76 -14.65
C LEU A 90 4.12 16.91 -14.64
N GLN A 91 3.58 17.44 -15.73
CA GLN A 91 2.15 17.34 -16.01
C GLN A 91 1.84 15.94 -16.56
N PHE A 92 0.71 15.36 -16.18
CA PHE A 92 0.24 14.09 -16.73
C PHE A 92 -1.01 14.31 -17.58
N GLY A 93 -1.07 13.64 -18.72
CA GLY A 93 -2.22 13.65 -19.61
C GLY A 93 -2.38 12.33 -20.34
N TYR A 94 -3.59 12.08 -20.84
CA TYR A 94 -3.87 10.90 -21.63
C TYR A 94 -4.87 11.19 -22.75
N ASN A 95 -4.83 10.37 -23.79
CA ASN A 95 -5.73 10.47 -24.94
C ASN A 95 -6.39 9.12 -25.26
N GLY A 96 -7.60 9.17 -25.80
CA GLY A 96 -8.39 8.00 -26.17
C GLY A 96 -9.43 7.60 -25.12
N VAL A 97 -10.02 6.41 -25.30
CA VAL A 97 -11.04 5.89 -24.39
C VAL A 97 -10.35 5.34 -23.14
N ARG A 98 -10.68 5.88 -21.97
CA ARG A 98 -10.16 5.39 -20.69
C ARG A 98 -10.57 3.93 -20.49
N LEU A 99 -9.57 3.06 -20.48
CA LEU A 99 -9.71 1.66 -20.12
C LEU A 99 -8.94 1.40 -18.82
N PRO A 100 -9.44 0.53 -17.93
CA PRO A 100 -8.66 0.16 -16.76
C PRO A 100 -7.37 -0.53 -17.19
N LEU A 101 -6.25 -0.07 -16.64
CA LEU A 101 -4.92 -0.64 -16.80
C LEU A 101 -4.46 -1.23 -15.46
N PRO A 102 -4.98 -2.41 -15.08
CA PRO A 102 -4.60 -3.03 -13.82
C PRO A 102 -3.10 -3.35 -13.82
N LEU A 103 -2.44 -2.96 -12.74
CA LEU A 103 -1.00 -3.01 -12.60
C LEU A 103 -0.64 -3.28 -11.13
N THR A 104 0.22 -4.27 -10.90
CA THR A 104 0.77 -4.57 -9.58
C THR A 104 2.30 -4.48 -9.68
N LEU A 105 2.90 -3.55 -8.93
CA LEU A 105 4.34 -3.30 -8.96
C LEU A 105 4.93 -3.28 -7.56
N HIS A 106 6.11 -3.89 -7.45
CA HIS A 106 6.96 -3.81 -6.27
C HIS A 106 8.29 -3.22 -6.70
N VAL A 107 8.47 -1.93 -6.46
CA VAL A 107 9.65 -1.17 -6.88
C VAL A 107 10.54 -0.95 -5.67
N ARG A 108 11.81 -1.35 -5.78
CA ARG A 108 12.83 -1.17 -4.74
C ARG A 108 14.07 -0.56 -5.38
N ASP A 109 14.45 0.62 -4.90
CA ASP A 109 15.65 1.36 -5.31
C ASP A 109 15.83 1.53 -6.84
N MET A 110 14.72 1.66 -7.59
CA MET A 110 14.74 1.70 -9.05
C MET A 110 14.73 3.14 -9.57
N THR A 111 15.40 3.41 -10.70
CA THR A 111 15.33 4.73 -11.31
C THR A 111 13.93 5.03 -11.84
N PHE A 112 13.55 6.30 -11.88
CA PHE A 112 12.29 6.75 -12.48
C PHE A 112 12.15 6.27 -13.93
N GLU A 113 13.21 6.37 -14.74
CA GLU A 113 13.18 5.90 -16.13
C GLU A 113 12.91 4.39 -16.22
N ASN A 114 13.60 3.58 -15.42
CA ASN A 114 13.39 2.13 -15.42
C ASN A 114 11.98 1.76 -14.93
N THR A 115 11.46 2.51 -13.96
CA THR A 115 10.08 2.35 -13.48
C THR A 115 9.08 2.64 -14.60
N LEU A 116 9.25 3.74 -15.35
CA LEU A 116 8.38 4.04 -16.50
C LEU A 116 8.46 2.96 -17.59
N ARG A 117 9.66 2.44 -17.89
CA ARG A 117 9.83 1.33 -18.84
C ARG A 117 9.11 0.07 -18.38
N LEU A 118 9.16 -0.24 -17.09
CA LEU A 118 8.48 -1.39 -16.52
C LEU A 118 6.95 -1.25 -16.63
N ILE A 119 6.41 -0.08 -16.28
CA ILE A 119 4.99 0.24 -16.46
C ILE A 119 4.60 0.07 -17.92
N GLN A 120 5.37 0.68 -18.84
CA GLN A 120 5.11 0.59 -20.27
C GLN A 120 5.08 -0.86 -20.76
N ALA A 121 6.03 -1.70 -20.32
CA ALA A 121 6.05 -3.12 -20.71
C ALA A 121 4.78 -3.86 -20.26
N GLN A 122 4.25 -3.55 -19.08
CA GLN A 122 3.03 -4.19 -18.55
C GLN A 122 1.73 -3.61 -19.11
N THR A 123 1.74 -2.37 -19.61
CA THR A 123 0.56 -1.71 -20.20
C THR A 123 0.58 -1.62 -21.73
N ALA A 124 1.65 -2.09 -22.39
CA ALA A 124 1.87 -1.97 -23.84
C ALA A 124 0.75 -2.59 -24.70
N TRP A 125 0.00 -3.56 -24.16
CA TRP A 125 -1.12 -4.20 -24.84
C TRP A 125 -2.36 -3.29 -24.98
N ARG A 126 -2.41 -2.18 -24.23
CA ARG A 126 -3.55 -1.25 -24.23
C ARG A 126 -3.19 0.22 -24.32
N ALA A 127 -1.97 0.61 -24.00
CA ALA A 127 -1.57 2.01 -24.02
C ALA A 127 -0.08 2.15 -24.36
N THR A 128 0.27 3.30 -24.93
CA THR A 128 1.66 3.69 -25.18
C THR A 128 1.99 4.89 -24.31
N LEU A 129 3.10 4.79 -23.57
CA LEU A 129 3.58 5.84 -22.68
C LEU A 129 4.71 6.61 -23.37
N THR A 130 4.58 7.93 -23.43
CA THR A 130 5.57 8.83 -24.04
C THR A 130 5.94 9.92 -23.04
N GLN A 131 7.24 10.15 -22.84
CA GLN A 131 7.74 11.21 -21.97
C GLN A 131 8.26 12.38 -22.82
N TYR A 132 7.66 13.55 -22.66
CA TYR A 132 8.12 14.81 -23.22
C TYR A 132 8.78 15.68 -22.12
N PRO A 133 9.55 16.71 -22.48
CA PRO A 133 10.04 17.68 -21.50
C PRO A 133 8.88 18.31 -20.73
N GLY A 134 8.82 18.06 -19.41
CA GLY A 134 7.78 18.61 -18.53
C GLY A 134 6.41 17.91 -18.56
N VAL A 135 6.21 16.91 -19.45
CA VAL A 135 4.91 16.23 -19.61
C VAL A 135 5.09 14.73 -19.75
N LEU A 136 4.24 13.96 -19.09
CA LEU A 136 4.08 12.52 -19.26
C LEU A 136 2.74 12.26 -19.95
N TRP A 137 2.77 11.62 -21.12
CA TRP A 137 1.60 11.41 -21.96
C TRP A 137 1.31 9.93 -22.16
N LEU A 138 0.05 9.53 -22.03
CA LEU A 138 -0.41 8.15 -22.22
C LEU A 138 -1.47 8.07 -23.34
N ASP A 139 -1.17 7.37 -24.41
CA ASP A 139 -2.12 7.16 -25.52
C ASP A 139 -2.76 5.77 -25.42
N PHE A 140 -4.07 5.72 -25.22
CA PHE A 140 -4.83 4.47 -25.27
C PHE A 140 -4.93 3.97 -26.71
N MET A 141 -4.69 2.67 -26.90
CA MET A 141 -4.83 2.04 -28.21
C MET A 141 -6.30 2.02 -28.64
N PRO A 142 -6.59 2.25 -29.93
CA PRO A 142 -7.94 2.15 -30.44
C PRO A 142 -8.46 0.72 -30.29
N VAL A 143 -9.74 0.58 -29.92
CA VAL A 143 -10.41 -0.72 -29.87
C VAL A 143 -10.36 -1.31 -31.28
N ARG A 144 -9.65 -2.43 -31.44
CA ARG A 144 -9.60 -3.19 -32.70
C ARG A 144 -11.05 -3.58 -33.03
N LYS A 145 -11.66 -2.92 -34.01
CA LYS A 145 -12.93 -3.40 -34.57
C LYS A 145 -12.60 -4.64 -35.39
N ASN A 146 -12.91 -5.81 -34.87
CA ASN A 146 -12.84 -7.04 -35.65
C ASN A 146 -13.85 -6.91 -36.79
N HIS A 147 -13.37 -6.68 -38.02
CA HIS A 147 -14.18 -6.82 -39.21
C HIS A 147 -14.50 -8.32 -39.33
N LYS A 148 -15.78 -8.69 -39.17
CA LYS A 148 -16.24 -10.02 -39.58
C LYS A 148 -16.26 -10.01 -41.10
N GLU A 149 -15.34 -10.74 -41.71
CA GLU A 149 -15.50 -11.24 -43.08
C GLU A 149 -16.52 -12.38 -43.10
#